data_AF-A0AAW2YIM2-F1
#
_entry.id   AF-A0AAW2YIM2-F1
#
_cell.length_a   1.000
_cell.length_b   1.000
_cell.length_c   1.000
_cell.angle_alpha   90.00
_cell.angle_beta   90.00
_cell.angle_gamma   90.00
#
_symmetry.space_group_name_H-M   'P 1'
#
loop_
_entity.id
_entity.type
_entity.pdbx_description
1 polymer ?
#
loop_
_entity_poly.entity_id
_entity_poly.type
_entity_poly.pdbx_seq_one_letter_code
_entity_poly.pdbx_strand_id
1 'polypeptide(L)'
;MDGLKKSIVRGTQYLRTTMSGAAQTVDPEYNHLKKDTDAVQEATENLTKDFQAMIENLHLITKTMRNLSRELEPMYAEDNSAKLTTDPSVHKCKPMVRPKELDQFRDMGMDLDAEVFAPLQNEILDKINVPTRDFLHKFNYFKEMHKKRDNVILDMDYYKTQLKQYEEMSSKNNPPHKLYQKREQMKALENKYEVLNIGNKESMTEVLRIREETFDPAFDHLIVSLRQFGSEFDRVAGKYRFFNETVDFDKVMQTEKKSKGWFGGLFGGGKKDSQPVDFKKTNGWFYVKNGEQDQKGPCSFQELQNMYMFEKSLDDSSEVYCEQVTGEKWVCIRDIPKMKDSLRS
;
A
#
# COMPACT_ATOMS: atom_id res chain seq x y z
N MET A 1 29.37 -29.01 -25.41
CA MET A 1 28.79 -29.86 -24.34
C MET A 1 27.29 -29.85 -24.45
N ASP A 2 26.72 -31.02 -24.71
CA ASP A 2 25.28 -31.29 -24.86
C ASP A 2 24.48 -30.71 -23.68
N GLY A 3 23.31 -30.12 -23.96
CA GLY A 3 22.51 -29.42 -22.94
C GLY A 3 22.18 -30.26 -21.72
N LEU A 4 22.00 -31.57 -21.91
CA LEU A 4 21.67 -32.52 -20.84
C LEU A 4 22.83 -32.72 -19.85
N LYS A 5 24.08 -32.76 -20.35
CA LYS A 5 25.28 -32.87 -19.49
C LYS A 5 25.48 -31.63 -18.63
N LYS A 6 25.21 -30.44 -19.18
CA LYS A 6 25.30 -29.17 -18.41
C LYS A 6 24.28 -29.10 -17.28
N SER A 7 23.04 -29.52 -17.55
CA SER A 7 21.99 -29.53 -16.51
C SER A 7 22.33 -30.45 -15.34
N ILE A 8 22.91 -31.63 -15.60
CA ILE A 8 23.35 -32.56 -14.54
C ILE A 8 24.49 -31.95 -13.71
N VAL A 9 25.47 -31.32 -14.37
CA VAL A 9 26.59 -30.66 -13.68
C VAL A 9 26.08 -29.54 -12.75
N ARG A 10 25.16 -28.70 -13.24
CA ARG A 10 24.58 -27.60 -12.45
C ARG A 10 23.73 -28.11 -11.29
N GLY A 11 22.90 -29.13 -11.52
CA GLY A 11 22.09 -29.75 -10.48
C GLY A 11 22.92 -30.37 -9.36
N THR A 12 24.00 -31.08 -9.72
CA THR A 12 24.92 -31.66 -8.74
C THR A 12 25.69 -30.59 -7.96
N GLN A 13 26.16 -29.53 -8.61
CA GLN A 13 26.83 -28.42 -7.91
C GLN A 13 25.88 -27.66 -6.98
N TYR A 14 24.65 -27.38 -7.41
CA TYR A 14 23.63 -26.73 -6.58
C TYR A 14 23.30 -27.52 -5.31
N LEU A 15 23.13 -28.84 -5.43
CA LEU A 15 22.93 -29.72 -4.26
C LEU A 15 24.16 -29.71 -3.34
N ARG A 16 25.36 -29.68 -3.91
CA ARG A 16 26.60 -29.64 -3.15
C ARG A 16 26.75 -28.35 -2.35
N THR A 17 26.50 -27.19 -2.96
CA THR A 17 26.56 -25.89 -2.27
C THR A 17 25.53 -25.81 -1.15
N THR A 18 24.31 -26.31 -1.38
CA THR A 18 23.23 -26.26 -0.38
C THR A 18 23.37 -27.27 0.76
N MET A 19 23.83 -28.49 0.49
CA MET A 19 23.90 -29.55 1.51
C MET A 19 25.25 -29.64 2.23
N SER A 20 26.35 -29.28 1.56
CA SER A 20 27.71 -29.51 2.11
C SER A 20 28.46 -28.23 2.48
N GLY A 21 27.84 -27.05 2.32
CA GLY A 21 28.49 -25.77 2.58
C GLY A 21 29.72 -25.53 1.69
N ALA A 22 29.71 -26.10 0.48
CA ALA A 22 30.83 -25.95 -0.46
C ALA A 22 31.04 -24.46 -0.80
N ALA A 23 32.30 -24.07 -0.98
CA ALA A 23 32.66 -22.70 -1.34
C ALA A 23 31.92 -22.27 -2.62
N GLN A 24 31.17 -21.18 -2.52
CA GLN A 24 30.40 -20.59 -3.60
C GLN A 24 31.02 -19.26 -3.99
N THR A 25 31.02 -18.94 -5.28
CA THR A 25 31.35 -17.59 -5.72
C THR A 25 30.23 -16.62 -5.29
N VAL A 26 30.56 -15.68 -4.40
CA VAL A 26 29.65 -14.66 -3.88
C VAL A 26 30.09 -13.29 -4.37
N ASP A 27 29.13 -12.50 -4.86
CA ASP A 27 29.33 -11.11 -5.28
C ASP A 27 28.39 -10.22 -4.44
N PRO A 28 28.88 -9.61 -3.35
CA PRO A 28 28.06 -8.82 -2.44
C PRO A 28 27.37 -7.63 -3.12
N GLU A 29 28.08 -6.97 -4.04
CA GLU A 29 27.57 -5.81 -4.76
C GLU A 29 26.42 -6.22 -5.70
N TYR A 30 26.59 -7.30 -6.45
CA TYR A 30 25.52 -7.85 -7.29
C TYR A 30 24.29 -8.20 -6.46
N ASN A 31 24.48 -8.86 -5.32
CA ASN A 31 23.39 -9.28 -4.44
C ASN A 31 22.63 -8.07 -3.88
N HIS A 32 23.34 -7.00 -3.52
CA HIS A 32 22.74 -5.76 -3.06
C HIS A 32 21.91 -5.11 -4.18
N LEU A 33 22.49 -4.92 -5.36
CA LEU A 33 21.79 -4.36 -6.52
C LEU A 33 20.56 -5.18 -6.92
N LYS A 34 20.68 -6.51 -6.91
CA LYS A 34 19.55 -7.40 -7.19
C LYS A 34 18.43 -7.22 -6.18
N LYS A 35 18.76 -7.17 -4.87
CA LYS A 35 17.77 -6.95 -3.82
C LYS A 35 17.04 -5.63 -4.01
N ASP A 36 17.77 -4.56 -4.30
CA ASP A 36 17.18 -3.24 -4.50
C ASP A 36 16.30 -3.21 -5.77
N THR A 37 16.76 -3.86 -6.85
CA THR A 37 16.01 -4.00 -8.10
C THR A 37 14.71 -4.80 -7.88
N ASP A 38 14.78 -5.93 -7.18
CA ASP A 38 13.61 -6.77 -6.86
C ASP A 38 12.60 -5.99 -5.99
N ALA A 39 13.09 -5.23 -4.99
CA ALA A 39 12.24 -4.41 -4.13
C ALA A 39 11.52 -3.30 -4.92
N VAL A 40 12.22 -2.64 -5.85
CA VAL A 40 11.61 -1.64 -6.73
C VAL A 40 10.58 -2.27 -7.66
N GLN A 41 10.87 -3.46 -8.21
CA GLN A 41 9.92 -4.19 -9.05
C GLN A 41 8.63 -4.49 -8.27
N GLU A 42 8.75 -5.08 -7.08
CA GLU A 42 7.62 -5.44 -6.23
C GLU A 42 6.80 -4.21 -5.84
N ALA A 43 7.46 -3.14 -5.41
CA ALA A 43 6.79 -1.87 -5.08
C ALA A 43 6.01 -1.32 -6.29
N THR A 44 6.57 -1.41 -7.49
CA THR A 44 5.93 -0.94 -8.72
C THR A 44 4.72 -1.80 -9.11
N GLU A 45 4.81 -3.12 -8.95
CA GLU A 45 3.69 -4.04 -9.19
C GLU A 45 2.53 -3.77 -8.23
N ASN A 46 2.85 -3.51 -6.95
CA ASN A 46 1.84 -3.18 -5.94
C ASN A 46 1.21 -1.81 -6.20
N LEU A 47 2.01 -0.80 -6.54
CA LEU A 47 1.51 0.52 -6.92
C LEU A 47 0.48 0.46 -8.06
N THR A 48 0.76 -0.36 -9.08
CA THR A 48 -0.17 -0.57 -10.21
C THR A 48 -1.50 -1.17 -9.75
N LYS A 49 -1.46 -2.16 -8.85
CA LYS A 49 -2.66 -2.81 -8.29
C LYS A 49 -3.45 -1.82 -7.43
N ASP A 50 -2.77 -1.01 -6.63
CA ASP A 50 -3.41 -0.05 -5.73
C ASP A 50 -4.14 1.04 -6.53
N PHE A 51 -3.55 1.56 -7.62
CA PHE A 51 -4.24 2.49 -8.51
C PHE A 51 -5.47 1.89 -9.17
N GLN A 52 -5.36 0.65 -9.64
CA GLN A 52 -6.50 -0.06 -10.24
C GLN A 52 -7.64 -0.25 -9.23
N ALA A 53 -7.30 -0.68 -8.01
CA ALA A 53 -8.28 -0.83 -6.92
C ALA A 53 -8.93 0.51 -6.53
N MET A 54 -8.17 1.60 -6.50
CA MET A 54 -8.71 2.93 -6.24
C MET A 54 -9.73 3.35 -7.30
N ILE A 55 -9.42 3.17 -8.60
CA ILE A 55 -10.34 3.47 -9.70
C ILE A 55 -11.63 2.64 -9.60
N GLU A 56 -11.50 1.34 -9.33
CA GLU A 56 -12.66 0.44 -9.17
C GLU A 56 -13.56 0.85 -8.01
N ASN A 57 -12.97 1.26 -6.88
CA ASN A 57 -13.71 1.74 -5.73
C ASN A 57 -14.49 3.03 -6.02
N LEU A 58 -13.92 3.96 -6.81
CA LEU A 58 -14.62 5.18 -7.20
C LEU A 58 -15.88 4.87 -8.03
N HIS A 59 -15.79 3.98 -9.02
CA HIS A 59 -16.97 3.55 -9.79
C HIS A 59 -17.98 2.75 -8.95
N LEU A 60 -17.49 1.98 -7.97
CA LEU A 60 -18.38 1.25 -7.07
C LEU A 60 -19.23 2.20 -6.24
N ILE A 61 -18.68 3.34 -5.80
CA ILE A 61 -19.42 4.36 -5.05
C ILE A 61 -20.58 4.90 -5.91
N THR A 62 -20.34 5.33 -7.15
CA THR A 62 -21.39 5.89 -8.02
C THR A 62 -22.45 4.86 -8.40
N LYS A 63 -22.04 3.60 -8.63
CA LYS A 63 -22.95 2.48 -8.83
C LYS A 63 -23.83 2.24 -7.59
N THR A 64 -23.24 2.28 -6.40
CA THR A 64 -23.97 2.09 -5.13
C THR A 64 -24.96 3.22 -4.90
N MET A 65 -24.59 4.48 -5.16
CA MET A 65 -25.53 5.62 -5.08
C MET A 65 -26.77 5.41 -5.96
N ARG A 66 -26.57 4.95 -7.20
CA ARG A 66 -27.68 4.63 -8.12
C ARG A 66 -28.56 3.50 -7.62
N ASN A 67 -27.97 2.43 -7.08
CA ASN A 67 -28.72 1.31 -6.54
C ASN A 67 -29.53 1.72 -5.31
N LEU A 68 -28.92 2.46 -4.38
CA LEU A 68 -29.61 2.98 -3.19
C LEU A 68 -30.81 3.86 -3.56
N SER A 69 -30.67 4.73 -4.56
CA SER A 69 -31.80 5.52 -5.06
C SER A 69 -32.97 4.65 -5.52
N ARG A 70 -32.68 3.60 -6.32
CA ARG A 70 -33.70 2.66 -6.83
C ARG A 70 -34.34 1.82 -5.74
N GLU A 71 -33.58 1.38 -4.75
CA GLU A 71 -34.09 0.59 -3.62
C GLU A 71 -34.97 1.43 -2.69
N LEU A 72 -34.68 2.73 -2.56
CA LEU A 72 -35.48 3.67 -1.79
C LEU A 72 -36.75 4.12 -2.52
N GLU A 73 -36.75 4.15 -3.85
CA GLU A 73 -37.90 4.54 -4.69
C GLU A 73 -39.24 3.91 -4.26
N PRO A 74 -39.38 2.58 -4.10
CA PRO A 74 -40.65 1.98 -3.67
C PRO A 74 -41.07 2.35 -2.24
N MET A 75 -40.14 2.75 -1.38
CA MET A 75 -40.47 3.20 -0.01
C MET A 75 -41.11 4.59 0.01
N TYR A 76 -40.93 5.36 -1.07
CA TYR A 76 -41.49 6.71 -1.25
C TYR A 76 -42.56 6.79 -2.33
N ALA A 77 -42.81 5.69 -3.04
CA ALA A 77 -43.94 5.58 -3.96
C ALA A 77 -45.25 5.80 -3.19
N GLU A 78 -46.18 6.55 -3.78
CA GLU A 78 -47.50 6.75 -3.18
C GLU A 78 -48.14 5.40 -2.86
N ASP A 79 -48.51 5.23 -1.59
CA ASP A 79 -49.16 4.02 -1.10
C ASP A 79 -50.55 3.94 -1.76
N ASN A 80 -50.64 3.20 -2.87
CA ASN A 80 -51.90 3.00 -3.60
C ASN A 80 -52.96 2.27 -2.74
N SER A 81 -52.59 1.77 -1.56
CA SER A 81 -53.51 1.24 -0.56
C SER A 81 -54.48 2.29 -0.01
N ALA A 82 -54.09 3.57 0.06
CA ALA A 82 -54.98 4.66 0.48
C ALA A 82 -56.11 4.95 -0.52
N LYS A 83 -55.95 4.58 -1.79
CA LYS A 83 -57.00 4.70 -2.83
C LYS A 83 -58.05 3.58 -2.76
N LEU A 84 -57.77 2.50 -2.02
CA LEU A 84 -58.66 1.34 -1.84
C LEU A 84 -59.48 1.39 -0.55
N THR A 85 -59.18 2.30 0.37
CA THR A 85 -59.94 2.49 1.61
C THR A 85 -60.96 3.61 1.43
N THR A 86 -62.25 3.35 1.62
CA THR A 86 -63.33 4.35 1.59
C THR A 86 -63.36 5.29 2.80
N ASP A 87 -62.38 5.18 3.71
CA ASP A 87 -62.28 5.99 4.92
C ASP A 87 -61.62 7.36 4.62
N PRO A 88 -62.33 8.49 4.77
CA PRO A 88 -61.79 9.83 4.53
C PRO A 88 -60.66 10.23 5.48
N SER A 89 -60.46 9.49 6.59
CA SER A 89 -59.41 9.76 7.58
C SER A 89 -58.03 9.21 7.18
N VAL A 90 -57.97 8.20 6.30
CA VAL A 90 -56.73 7.56 5.80
C VAL A 90 -56.09 8.34 4.65
N HIS A 91 -56.86 9.21 3.99
CA HIS A 91 -56.43 10.04 2.86
C HIS A 91 -55.46 11.20 3.22
N LYS A 92 -54.98 11.25 4.48
CA LYS A 92 -54.05 12.28 4.98
C LYS A 92 -52.61 11.78 5.13
N CYS A 93 -52.25 10.65 4.53
CA CYS A 93 -50.83 10.35 4.31
C CYS A 93 -50.29 11.34 3.29
N LYS A 94 -49.67 12.44 3.77
CA LYS A 94 -48.94 13.41 2.96
C LYS A 94 -48.08 12.64 1.93
N PRO A 95 -48.05 13.05 0.65
CA PRO A 95 -47.07 12.50 -0.29
C PRO A 95 -45.69 12.62 0.36
N MET A 96 -45.00 11.49 0.55
CA MET A 96 -43.68 11.52 1.15
C MET A 96 -42.78 12.36 0.26
N VAL A 97 -42.17 13.37 0.87
CA VAL A 97 -41.50 14.53 0.24
C VAL A 97 -40.15 14.15 -0.38
N ARG A 98 -40.03 13.03 -1.09
CA ARG A 98 -38.71 12.48 -1.50
C ARG A 98 -38.50 11.95 -2.93
N PRO A 99 -39.48 11.83 -3.84
CA PRO A 99 -39.19 11.34 -5.20
C PRO A 99 -38.18 12.19 -5.97
N LYS A 100 -38.29 13.52 -5.89
CA LYS A 100 -37.37 14.44 -6.60
C LYS A 100 -35.96 14.40 -6.01
N GLU A 101 -35.86 14.25 -4.71
CA GLU A 101 -34.60 14.10 -3.98
C GLU A 101 -33.92 12.78 -4.36
N LEU A 102 -34.66 11.68 -4.49
CA LEU A 102 -34.09 10.41 -4.95
C LEU A 102 -33.58 10.47 -6.40
N ASP A 103 -34.31 11.15 -7.28
CA ASP A 103 -33.85 11.41 -8.64
C ASP A 103 -32.56 12.26 -8.63
N GLN A 104 -32.52 13.32 -7.83
CA GLN A 104 -31.32 14.15 -7.66
C GLN A 104 -30.13 13.36 -7.07
N PHE A 105 -30.35 12.43 -6.12
CA PHE A 105 -29.30 11.57 -5.59
C PHE A 105 -28.72 10.65 -6.67
N ARG A 106 -29.60 10.07 -7.50
CA ARG A 106 -29.22 9.22 -8.62
C ARG A 106 -28.43 10.01 -9.67
N ASP A 107 -28.93 11.19 -10.02
CA ASP A 107 -28.33 12.08 -11.00
C ASP A 107 -26.96 12.58 -10.51
N MET A 108 -26.83 12.90 -9.22
CA MET A 108 -25.53 13.22 -8.61
C MET A 108 -24.53 12.08 -8.77
N GLY A 109 -24.95 10.83 -8.55
CA GLY A 109 -24.10 9.67 -8.78
C GLY A 109 -23.65 9.54 -10.24
N MET A 110 -24.51 9.89 -11.20
CA MET A 110 -24.19 9.87 -12.63
C MET A 110 -23.25 11.01 -13.03
N ASP A 111 -23.52 12.23 -12.58
CA ASP A 111 -22.69 13.41 -12.84
C ASP A 111 -21.30 13.25 -12.21
N LEU A 112 -21.20 12.70 -10.99
CA LEU A 112 -19.91 12.41 -10.35
C LEU A 112 -19.10 11.39 -11.15
N ASP A 113 -19.74 10.32 -11.63
CA ASP A 113 -19.08 9.30 -12.44
C ASP A 113 -18.54 9.90 -13.75
N ALA A 114 -19.36 10.69 -14.44
CA ALA A 114 -19.05 11.24 -15.75
C ALA A 114 -18.11 12.46 -15.73
N GLU A 115 -18.34 13.41 -14.82
CA GLU A 115 -17.62 14.70 -14.80
C GLU A 115 -16.41 14.70 -13.86
N VAL A 116 -16.31 13.77 -12.91
CA VAL A 116 -15.24 13.77 -11.89
C VAL A 116 -14.41 12.49 -11.95
N PHE A 117 -15.06 11.32 -11.85
CA PHE A 117 -14.34 10.06 -11.66
C PHE A 117 -13.73 9.56 -12.97
N ALA A 118 -14.48 9.58 -14.08
CA ALA A 118 -13.94 9.18 -15.38
C ALA A 118 -12.77 10.06 -15.87
N PRO A 119 -12.81 11.41 -15.74
CA PRO A 119 -11.64 12.24 -16.03
C PRO A 119 -10.43 11.93 -15.15
N LEU A 120 -10.62 11.78 -13.83
CA LEU A 120 -9.55 11.41 -12.91
C LEU A 120 -8.94 10.04 -13.29
N GLN A 121 -9.79 9.05 -13.59
CA GLN A 121 -9.34 7.74 -14.07
C GLN A 121 -8.46 7.89 -15.31
N ASN A 122 -8.89 8.66 -16.30
CA ASN A 122 -8.12 8.85 -17.53
C ASN A 122 -6.76 9.49 -17.27
N GLU A 123 -6.69 10.50 -16.41
CA GLU A 123 -5.42 11.12 -16.00
C GLU A 123 -4.51 10.12 -15.29
N ILE A 124 -5.02 9.34 -14.34
CA ILE A 124 -4.24 8.31 -13.65
C ILE A 124 -3.76 7.23 -14.63
N LEU A 125 -4.62 6.78 -15.54
CA LEU A 125 -4.24 5.76 -16.51
C LEU A 125 -3.14 6.26 -17.46
N ASP A 126 -3.29 7.46 -18.01
CA ASP A 126 -2.36 8.02 -18.99
C ASP A 126 -1.05 8.50 -18.36
N LYS A 127 -1.12 9.25 -17.26
CA LYS A 127 0.04 9.91 -16.65
C LYS A 127 0.78 9.07 -15.62
N ILE A 128 0.15 8.03 -15.09
CA ILE A 128 0.73 7.23 -14.00
C ILE A 128 0.82 5.76 -14.40
N ASN A 129 -0.28 5.12 -14.78
CA ASN A 129 -0.32 3.69 -15.02
C ASN A 129 0.50 3.30 -16.26
N VAL A 130 0.38 4.04 -17.37
CA VAL A 130 1.18 3.78 -18.59
C VAL A 130 2.69 3.86 -18.30
N PRO A 131 3.24 4.96 -17.74
CA PRO A 131 4.66 5.01 -17.37
C PRO A 131 5.08 3.91 -16.39
N THR A 132 4.25 3.62 -15.39
CA THR A 132 4.51 2.56 -14.40
C THR A 132 4.62 1.18 -15.07
N ARG A 133 3.73 0.87 -16.00
CA ARG A 133 3.73 -0.39 -16.76
C ARG A 133 4.93 -0.48 -17.71
N ASP A 134 5.28 0.61 -18.38
CA ASP A 134 6.44 0.67 -19.26
C ASP A 134 7.74 0.49 -18.47
N PHE A 135 7.80 1.02 -17.25
CA PHE A 135 8.89 0.78 -16.32
C PHE A 135 8.94 -0.69 -15.87
N LEU A 136 7.81 -1.30 -15.50
CA LEU A 136 7.72 -2.74 -15.17
C LEU A 136 8.24 -3.62 -16.30
N HIS A 137 7.98 -3.25 -17.56
CA HIS A 137 8.43 -4.04 -18.70
C HIS A 137 9.96 -4.17 -18.76
N LYS A 138 10.71 -3.20 -18.23
CA LYS A 138 12.17 -3.22 -18.17
C LYS A 138 12.70 -4.39 -17.32
N PHE A 139 11.92 -4.86 -16.34
CA PHE A 139 12.33 -5.95 -15.44
C PHE A 139 12.23 -7.35 -16.07
N ASN A 140 11.43 -7.52 -17.12
CA ASN A 140 11.24 -8.82 -17.78
C ASN A 140 12.56 -9.43 -18.28
N TYR A 141 13.51 -8.58 -18.65
CA TYR A 141 14.84 -8.98 -19.11
C TYR A 141 15.70 -9.58 -17.99
N PHE A 142 15.54 -9.12 -16.75
CA PHE A 142 16.41 -9.51 -15.63
C PHE A 142 16.28 -10.98 -15.25
N LYS A 143 15.08 -11.56 -15.35
CA LYS A 143 14.86 -12.97 -15.00
C LYS A 143 15.77 -13.91 -15.79
N GLU A 144 15.88 -13.71 -17.10
CA GLU A 144 16.74 -14.52 -17.95
C GLU A 144 18.23 -14.19 -17.76
N MET A 145 18.56 -12.93 -17.49
CA MET A 145 19.95 -12.52 -17.24
C MET A 145 20.51 -13.04 -15.92
N HIS A 146 19.74 -12.98 -14.83
CA HIS A 146 20.09 -13.58 -13.56
C HIS A 146 20.30 -15.09 -13.71
N LYS A 147 19.34 -15.77 -14.35
CA LYS A 147 19.45 -17.20 -14.63
C LYS A 147 20.69 -17.55 -15.46
N LYS A 148 21.04 -16.76 -16.48
CA LYS A 148 22.25 -16.97 -17.28
C LYS A 148 23.51 -16.82 -16.43
N ARG A 149 23.58 -15.78 -15.60
CA ARG A 149 24.71 -15.54 -14.70
C ARG A 149 24.86 -16.66 -13.66
N ASP A 150 23.79 -17.01 -12.97
CA ASP A 150 23.81 -18.02 -11.90
C ASP A 150 24.23 -19.40 -12.46
N ASN A 151 23.76 -19.72 -13.66
CA ASN A 151 24.20 -20.92 -14.37
C ASN A 151 25.71 -20.92 -14.67
N VAL A 152 26.30 -19.77 -15.01
CA VAL A 152 27.74 -19.66 -15.26
C VAL A 152 28.52 -19.76 -13.95
N ILE A 153 28.03 -19.18 -12.85
CA ILE A 153 28.63 -19.37 -11.51
C ILE A 153 28.67 -20.85 -11.14
N LEU A 154 27.56 -21.57 -11.29
CA LEU A 154 27.51 -23.01 -11.01
C LEU A 154 28.49 -23.81 -11.87
N ASP A 155 28.57 -23.50 -13.17
CA ASP A 155 29.55 -24.12 -14.06
C ASP A 155 30.97 -23.81 -13.56
N MET A 156 31.27 -22.56 -13.23
CA MET A 156 32.59 -22.10 -12.79
C MET A 156 33.02 -22.75 -11.47
N ASP A 157 32.16 -22.80 -10.45
CA ASP A 157 32.45 -23.42 -9.15
C ASP A 157 32.68 -24.94 -9.29
N TYR A 158 31.94 -25.61 -10.17
CA TYR A 158 32.17 -27.01 -10.51
C TYR A 158 33.54 -27.21 -11.16
N TYR A 159 33.88 -26.42 -12.17
CA TYR A 159 35.15 -26.55 -12.88
C TYR A 159 36.35 -26.16 -12.02
N LYS A 160 36.21 -25.19 -11.12
CA LYS A 160 37.22 -24.84 -10.11
C LYS A 160 37.52 -26.02 -9.19
N THR A 161 36.48 -26.72 -8.74
CA THR A 161 36.62 -27.94 -7.93
C THR A 161 37.32 -29.05 -8.71
N GLN A 162 36.94 -29.26 -9.97
CA GLN A 162 37.57 -30.25 -10.85
C GLN A 162 39.04 -29.92 -11.12
N LEU A 163 39.36 -28.64 -11.38
CA LEU A 163 40.72 -28.20 -11.65
C LEU A 163 41.62 -28.45 -10.44
N LYS A 164 41.16 -28.08 -9.23
CA LYS A 164 41.87 -28.35 -7.98
C LYS A 164 42.15 -29.84 -7.78
N GLN A 165 41.14 -30.70 -7.99
CA GLN A 165 41.32 -32.16 -7.91
C GLN A 165 42.36 -32.67 -8.92
N TYR A 166 42.36 -32.13 -10.15
CA TYR A 166 43.32 -32.51 -11.18
C TYR A 166 44.75 -32.05 -10.84
N GLU A 167 44.92 -30.88 -10.22
CA GLU A 167 46.21 -30.36 -9.78
C GLU A 167 46.80 -31.14 -8.60
N GLU A 168 45.94 -31.68 -7.72
CA GLU A 168 46.35 -32.51 -6.57
C GLU A 168 46.67 -33.97 -6.94
N MET A 169 46.24 -34.45 -8.12
CA MET A 169 46.54 -35.80 -8.60
C MET A 169 47.97 -35.93 -9.13
N SER A 170 48.63 -37.06 -8.84
CA SER A 170 50.00 -37.36 -9.30
C SER A 170 50.14 -37.31 -10.83
N SER A 171 51.27 -36.79 -11.32
CA SER A 171 51.61 -36.62 -12.74
C SER A 171 51.55 -37.90 -13.58
N LYS A 172 51.64 -39.09 -12.95
CA LYS A 172 51.47 -40.39 -13.63
C LYS A 172 50.02 -40.67 -14.07
N ASN A 173 49.04 -40.13 -13.35
CA ASN A 173 47.62 -40.37 -13.62
C ASN A 173 46.96 -39.22 -14.39
N ASN A 174 47.68 -38.12 -14.60
CA ASN A 174 47.11 -36.91 -15.17
C ASN A 174 48.00 -36.30 -16.27
N PRO A 175 47.69 -36.55 -17.55
CA PRO A 175 48.54 -36.08 -18.63
C PRO A 175 48.44 -34.54 -18.77
N PRO A 176 49.56 -33.83 -19.01
CA PRO A 176 49.62 -32.36 -19.01
C PRO A 176 48.60 -31.66 -19.93
N HIS A 177 48.23 -32.28 -21.05
CA HIS A 177 47.26 -31.73 -21.99
C HIS A 177 45.84 -31.61 -21.40
N LYS A 178 45.43 -32.52 -20.50
CA LYS A 178 44.10 -32.45 -19.85
C LYS A 178 44.04 -31.30 -18.86
N LEU A 179 45.12 -31.07 -18.12
CA LEU A 179 45.23 -29.95 -17.21
C LEU A 179 45.15 -28.62 -17.98
N TYR A 180 45.86 -28.50 -19.10
CA TYR A 180 45.78 -27.34 -19.98
C TYR A 180 44.35 -27.08 -20.46
N GLN A 181 43.66 -28.11 -20.99
CA GLN A 181 42.26 -27.98 -21.44
C GLN A 181 41.31 -27.54 -20.32
N LYS A 182 41.50 -28.04 -19.09
CA LYS A 182 40.68 -27.64 -17.93
C LYS A 182 40.93 -26.18 -17.53
N ARG A 183 42.18 -25.71 -17.59
CA ARG A 183 42.53 -24.29 -17.35
C ARG A 183 41.93 -23.38 -18.42
N GLU A 184 41.98 -23.78 -19.69
CA GLU A 184 41.38 -23.02 -20.78
C GLU A 184 39.85 -22.94 -20.63
N GLN A 185 39.19 -24.05 -20.28
CA GLN A 185 37.75 -24.08 -20.00
C GLN A 185 37.37 -23.19 -18.81
N MET A 186 38.17 -23.19 -17.74
CA MET A 186 37.96 -22.32 -16.59
C MET A 186 38.06 -20.84 -17.00
N LYS A 187 39.13 -20.47 -17.72
CA LYS A 187 39.32 -19.10 -18.21
C LYS A 187 38.18 -18.63 -19.12
N ALA A 188 37.65 -19.51 -19.96
CA ALA A 188 36.50 -19.21 -20.80
C ALA A 188 35.21 -18.96 -19.99
N LEU A 189 35.01 -19.70 -18.89
CA LEU A 189 33.89 -19.49 -17.97
C LEU A 189 34.04 -18.20 -17.16
N GLU A 190 35.25 -17.89 -16.68
CA GLU A 190 35.57 -16.64 -15.98
C GLU A 190 35.27 -15.42 -16.86
N ASN A 191 35.76 -15.41 -18.10
CA ASN A 191 35.47 -14.34 -19.06
C ASN A 191 33.97 -14.19 -19.30
N LYS A 192 33.25 -15.31 -19.43
CA LYS A 192 31.80 -15.31 -19.64
C LYS A 192 31.05 -14.79 -18.41
N TYR A 193 31.49 -15.18 -17.22
CA TYR A 193 30.95 -14.69 -15.96
C TYR A 193 31.12 -13.18 -15.88
N GLU A 194 32.32 -12.67 -16.14
CA GLU A 194 32.64 -11.25 -16.02
C GLU A 194 31.76 -10.39 -16.93
N VAL A 195 31.63 -10.78 -18.20
CA VAL A 195 30.76 -10.09 -19.17
C VAL A 195 29.30 -10.08 -18.71
N LEU A 196 28.79 -11.21 -18.22
CA LEU A 196 27.41 -11.27 -17.70
C LEU A 196 27.24 -10.49 -16.39
N ASN A 197 28.24 -10.52 -15.51
CA ASN A 197 28.18 -9.89 -14.21
C ASN A 197 28.19 -8.37 -14.35
N ILE A 198 29.13 -7.83 -15.12
CA ILE A 198 29.21 -6.39 -15.43
C ILE A 198 27.93 -5.93 -16.13
N GLY A 199 27.54 -6.61 -17.22
CA GLY A 199 26.35 -6.22 -17.98
C GLY A 199 25.06 -6.26 -17.15
N ASN A 200 24.92 -7.24 -16.24
CA ASN A 200 23.79 -7.28 -15.31
C ASN A 200 23.83 -6.12 -14.31
N LYS A 201 24.99 -5.82 -13.71
CA LYS A 201 25.14 -4.72 -12.76
C LYS A 201 24.79 -3.39 -13.42
N GLU A 202 25.37 -3.11 -14.58
CA GLU A 202 25.09 -1.90 -15.38
C GLU A 202 23.59 -1.77 -15.71
N SER A 203 22.96 -2.87 -16.15
CA SER A 203 21.54 -2.86 -16.49
C SER A 203 20.65 -2.61 -15.26
N MET A 204 20.97 -3.22 -14.11
CA MET A 204 20.24 -2.99 -12.85
C MET A 204 20.40 -1.54 -12.38
N THR A 205 21.63 -1.03 -12.38
CA THR A 205 21.92 0.37 -12.03
C THR A 205 21.16 1.34 -12.92
N GLU A 206 21.11 1.10 -14.23
CA GLU A 206 20.37 1.96 -15.15
C GLU A 206 18.86 1.96 -14.88
N VAL A 207 18.26 0.80 -14.59
CA VAL A 207 16.83 0.76 -14.21
C VAL A 207 16.56 1.50 -12.91
N LEU A 208 17.45 1.38 -11.92
CA LEU A 208 17.35 2.14 -10.66
C LEU A 208 17.50 3.65 -10.90
N ARG A 209 18.30 4.08 -11.87
CA ARG A 209 18.47 5.49 -12.25
C ARG A 209 17.21 6.06 -12.92
N ILE A 210 16.64 5.33 -13.86
CA ILE A 210 15.43 5.76 -14.61
C ILE A 210 14.18 5.82 -13.70
N ARG A 211 14.21 5.16 -12.54
CA ARG A 211 13.12 5.18 -11.55
C ARG A 211 12.67 6.62 -11.22
N GLU A 212 13.60 7.49 -10.87
CA GLU A 212 13.29 8.88 -10.47
C GLU A 212 12.70 9.66 -11.64
N GLU A 213 13.31 9.52 -12.83
CA GLU A 213 12.81 10.13 -14.07
C GLU A 213 11.39 9.67 -14.44
N THR A 214 10.97 8.48 -13.98
CA THR A 214 9.64 7.92 -14.23
C THR A 214 8.62 8.33 -13.16
N PHE A 215 8.98 8.22 -11.89
CA PHE A 215 8.00 8.34 -10.79
C PHE A 215 7.84 9.75 -10.25
N ASP A 216 8.86 10.62 -10.35
CA ASP A 216 8.72 11.99 -9.87
C ASP A 216 7.62 12.74 -10.66
N PRO A 217 7.61 12.70 -12.01
CA PRO A 217 6.53 13.33 -12.77
C PRO A 217 5.17 12.67 -12.52
N ALA A 218 5.14 11.34 -12.40
CA ALA A 218 3.90 10.61 -12.15
C ALA A 218 3.29 10.97 -10.78
N PHE A 219 4.13 11.17 -9.76
CA PHE A 219 3.71 11.59 -8.44
C PHE A 219 3.21 13.04 -8.43
N ASP A 220 3.90 13.95 -9.12
CA ASP A 220 3.44 15.33 -9.28
C ASP A 220 2.07 15.38 -9.97
N HIS A 221 1.89 14.60 -11.04
CA HIS A 221 0.62 14.47 -11.75
C HIS A 221 -0.49 13.92 -10.83
N LEU A 222 -0.18 12.94 -9.97
CA LEU A 222 -1.13 12.43 -8.99
C LEU A 222 -1.61 13.52 -8.04
N ILE A 223 -0.69 14.29 -7.46
CA ILE A 223 -1.02 15.37 -6.51
C ILE A 223 -1.93 16.40 -7.18
N VAL A 224 -1.56 16.82 -8.41
CA VAL A 224 -2.36 17.79 -9.17
C VAL A 224 -3.75 17.23 -9.47
N SER A 225 -3.84 15.97 -9.91
CA SER A 225 -5.10 15.31 -10.23
C SER A 225 -6.00 15.16 -9.01
N LEU A 226 -5.45 14.80 -7.84
CA LEU A 226 -6.21 14.70 -6.58
C LEU A 226 -6.72 16.07 -6.09
N ARG A 227 -5.94 17.14 -6.29
CA ARG A 227 -6.38 18.50 -5.96
C ARG A 227 -7.51 18.97 -6.89
N GLN A 228 -7.39 18.70 -8.18
CA GLN A 228 -8.43 18.98 -9.16
C GLN A 228 -9.70 18.19 -8.86
N PHE A 229 -9.56 16.90 -8.53
CA PHE A 229 -10.65 16.03 -8.10
C PHE A 229 -11.47 16.64 -6.97
N GLY A 230 -10.83 17.13 -5.90
CA GLY A 230 -11.56 17.74 -4.78
C GLY A 230 -12.39 18.96 -5.22
N SER A 231 -11.82 19.80 -6.09
CA SER A 231 -12.50 21.00 -6.60
C SER A 231 -13.67 20.64 -7.52
N GLU A 232 -13.50 19.66 -8.40
CA GLU A 232 -14.55 19.18 -9.32
C GLU A 232 -15.65 18.42 -8.58
N PHE A 233 -15.28 17.62 -7.57
CA PHE A 233 -16.24 16.96 -6.69
C PHE A 233 -17.14 17.98 -5.99
N ASP A 234 -16.56 19.02 -5.38
CA ASP A 234 -17.32 20.09 -4.72
C ASP A 234 -18.22 20.85 -5.71
N ARG A 235 -17.73 21.09 -6.93
CA ARG A 235 -18.52 21.75 -8.00
C ARG A 235 -19.74 20.90 -8.37
N VAL A 236 -19.56 19.62 -8.63
CA VAL A 236 -20.63 18.71 -9.05
C VAL A 236 -21.61 18.44 -7.91
N ALA A 237 -21.11 18.10 -6.72
CA ALA A 237 -21.93 17.93 -5.52
C ALA A 237 -22.70 19.23 -5.19
N GLY A 238 -22.08 20.39 -5.43
CA GLY A 238 -22.68 21.71 -5.25
C GLY A 238 -23.93 21.95 -6.10
N LYS A 239 -24.06 21.32 -7.28
CA LYS A 239 -25.28 21.41 -8.12
C LYS A 239 -26.52 20.86 -7.40
N TYR A 240 -26.33 19.93 -6.48
CA TYR A 240 -27.38 19.22 -5.76
C TYR A 240 -27.62 19.76 -4.34
N ARG A 241 -27.17 20.99 -4.05
CA ARG A 241 -27.34 21.66 -2.74
C ARG A 241 -28.78 21.78 -2.22
N PHE A 242 -29.80 21.53 -3.04
CA PHE A 242 -31.19 21.45 -2.59
C PHE A 242 -31.43 20.35 -1.54
N PHE A 243 -30.57 19.33 -1.45
CA PHE A 243 -30.56 18.43 -0.29
C PHE A 243 -30.42 19.17 1.04
N ASN A 244 -29.63 20.24 1.10
CA ASN A 244 -29.39 20.95 2.35
C ASN A 244 -30.54 21.84 2.81
N GLU A 245 -31.42 22.24 1.90
CA GLU A 245 -32.57 23.09 2.22
C GLU A 245 -33.80 22.24 2.61
N THR A 246 -33.96 21.07 2.01
CA THR A 246 -35.07 20.15 2.32
C THR A 246 -34.78 19.22 3.50
N VAL A 247 -33.51 18.90 3.77
CA VAL A 247 -33.08 18.12 4.92
C VAL A 247 -32.78 19.05 6.09
N ASP A 248 -33.66 19.02 7.09
CA ASP A 248 -33.45 19.67 8.38
C ASP A 248 -32.33 18.94 9.14
N PHE A 249 -31.08 19.31 8.87
CA PHE A 249 -29.89 18.69 9.48
C PHE A 249 -29.92 18.76 11.00
N ASP A 250 -30.47 19.84 11.57
CA ASP A 250 -30.59 19.98 13.02
C ASP A 250 -31.54 18.93 13.59
N LYS A 251 -32.64 18.60 12.90
CA LYS A 251 -33.50 17.47 13.29
C LYS A 251 -32.80 16.12 13.15
N VAL A 252 -32.10 15.86 12.05
CA VAL A 252 -31.40 14.58 11.82
C VAL A 252 -30.32 14.35 12.90
N MET A 253 -29.53 15.38 13.19
CA MET A 253 -28.49 15.35 14.24
C MET A 253 -29.08 15.29 15.66
N GLN A 254 -30.28 15.84 15.89
CA GLN A 254 -30.99 15.70 17.17
C GLN A 254 -31.61 14.31 17.36
N THR A 255 -32.06 13.65 16.30
CA THR A 255 -32.53 12.26 16.37
C THR A 255 -31.40 11.28 16.71
N GLU A 256 -30.18 11.52 16.22
CA GLU A 256 -29.01 10.70 16.59
C GLU A 256 -28.64 10.82 18.07
N LYS A 257 -28.84 11.99 18.69
CA LYS A 257 -28.65 12.15 20.15
C LYS A 257 -29.65 11.34 20.98
N LYS A 258 -30.83 11.02 20.42
CA LYS A 258 -31.87 10.20 21.07
C LYS A 258 -31.76 8.71 20.72
N SER A 259 -31.11 8.34 19.63
CA SER A 259 -30.92 6.95 19.18
C SER A 259 -29.52 6.40 19.47
N LYS A 260 -28.82 6.91 20.51
CA LYS A 260 -27.53 6.37 20.96
C LYS A 260 -27.68 4.95 21.53
N GLY A 261 -27.77 3.99 20.62
CA GLY A 261 -27.79 2.57 20.91
C GLY A 261 -28.06 1.77 19.64
N TRP A 262 -27.24 1.90 18.60
CA TRP A 262 -26.87 0.78 17.70
C TRP A 262 -25.82 1.18 16.62
N PHE A 263 -25.93 2.33 15.93
CA PHE A 263 -25.24 2.53 14.62
C PHE A 263 -24.03 3.49 14.57
N GLY A 264 -23.35 3.79 15.69
CA GLY A 264 -22.27 4.79 15.74
C GLY A 264 -20.90 4.38 15.15
N GLY A 265 -20.84 3.49 14.15
CA GLY A 265 -19.59 2.80 13.78
C GLY A 265 -19.03 2.97 12.37
N LEU A 266 -19.76 3.52 11.38
CA LEU A 266 -19.36 3.28 9.98
C LEU A 266 -19.16 4.50 9.07
N PHE A 267 -19.59 5.72 9.43
CA PHE A 267 -19.29 6.92 8.64
C PHE A 267 -19.12 8.16 9.53
N GLY A 268 -17.95 8.28 10.17
CA GLY A 268 -17.63 9.37 11.09
C GLY A 268 -16.51 10.26 10.58
N GLY A 269 -16.79 11.05 9.53
CA GLY A 269 -15.94 12.17 9.14
C GLY A 269 -16.05 13.33 10.14
N GLY A 270 -15.08 13.42 11.04
CA GLY A 270 -14.51 14.68 11.53
C GLY A 270 -15.42 15.77 12.12
N LYS A 271 -15.98 15.55 13.31
CA LYS A 271 -15.99 16.59 14.35
C LYS A 271 -15.39 16.01 15.63
N LYS A 272 -14.32 16.65 16.10
CA LYS A 272 -13.55 16.32 17.30
C LYS A 272 -14.40 16.56 18.55
N ASP A 273 -15.28 15.63 18.89
CA ASP A 273 -15.75 15.46 20.26
C ASP A 273 -15.22 14.13 20.76
N SER A 274 -14.05 14.23 21.36
CA SER A 274 -13.34 13.16 22.04
C SER A 274 -14.23 12.53 23.10
N GLN A 275 -14.66 11.29 22.90
CA GLN A 275 -15.23 10.53 24.01
C GLN A 275 -14.17 10.41 25.13
N PRO A 276 -14.57 10.53 26.41
CA PRO A 276 -13.66 10.33 27.52
C PRO A 276 -13.22 8.87 27.52
N VAL A 277 -11.95 8.62 27.17
CA VAL A 277 -11.33 7.32 27.39
C VAL A 277 -11.17 7.18 28.90
N ASP A 278 -11.73 6.10 29.46
CA ASP A 278 -11.57 5.77 30.88
C ASP A 278 -10.16 5.20 31.08
N PHE A 279 -9.17 6.10 31.26
CA PHE A 279 -7.74 5.79 31.36
C PHE A 279 -7.41 4.81 32.50
N LYS A 280 -8.29 4.68 33.50
CA LYS A 280 -8.11 3.74 34.63
C LYS A 280 -8.33 2.28 34.24
N LYS A 281 -8.85 2.00 33.03
CA LYS A 281 -9.12 0.63 32.53
C LYS A 281 -8.16 0.16 31.43
N THR A 282 -7.30 1.03 30.94
CA THR A 282 -6.28 0.67 29.95
C THR A 282 -5.03 0.19 30.67
N ASN A 283 -4.74 -1.11 30.64
CA ASN A 283 -3.45 -1.69 31.03
C ASN A 283 -2.32 -1.38 30.02
N GLY A 284 -2.49 -0.34 29.20
CA GLY A 284 -1.61 -0.02 28.08
C GLY A 284 -0.42 0.83 28.50
N TRP A 285 0.69 0.65 27.77
CA TRP A 285 1.83 1.57 27.84
C TRP A 285 1.50 2.84 27.06
N PHE A 286 2.00 3.97 27.56
CA PHE A 286 1.86 5.29 26.96
C PHE A 286 3.19 5.76 26.41
N TYR A 287 3.15 6.48 25.31
CA TYR A 287 4.32 7.06 24.69
C TYR A 287 4.13 8.57 24.56
N VAL A 288 5.14 9.34 24.92
CA VAL A 288 5.06 10.80 24.96
C VAL A 288 6.07 11.40 23.99
N LYS A 289 5.57 12.27 23.11
CA LYS A 289 6.39 13.05 22.20
C LYS A 289 6.38 14.53 22.60
N ASN A 290 7.54 15.07 22.95
CA ASN A 290 7.73 16.49 23.28
C ASN A 290 8.32 17.22 22.08
N GLY A 291 7.48 17.81 21.24
CA GLY A 291 7.94 18.55 20.05
C GLY A 291 8.80 17.72 19.08
N GLU A 292 9.84 18.34 18.51
CA GLU A 292 10.76 17.71 17.55
C GLU A 292 11.95 16.98 18.21
N GLN A 293 12.20 17.24 19.50
CA GLN A 293 13.36 16.73 20.22
C GLN A 293 12.93 16.19 21.57
N ASP A 294 12.48 14.93 21.56
CA ASP A 294 12.75 13.90 22.55
C ASP A 294 11.61 12.89 22.58
N GLN A 295 12.01 11.65 22.43
CA GLN A 295 11.17 10.47 22.51
C GLN A 295 11.42 9.83 23.87
N LYS A 296 10.48 9.98 24.81
CA LYS A 296 10.50 9.18 26.04
C LYS A 296 9.78 7.87 25.77
N GLY A 297 10.46 6.77 26.07
CA GLY A 297 9.98 5.41 25.84
C GLY A 297 8.65 5.09 26.56
N PRO A 298 8.14 3.85 26.40
CA PRO A 298 6.86 3.46 26.99
C PRO A 298 6.85 3.70 28.50
N CYS A 299 5.88 4.47 28.98
CA CYS A 299 5.66 4.78 30.38
C CYS A 299 4.26 4.35 30.81
N SER A 300 4.11 3.99 32.08
CA SER A 300 2.82 3.67 32.68
C SER A 300 1.98 4.94 32.90
N PHE A 301 0.67 4.78 33.08
CA PHE A 301 -0.21 5.93 33.41
C PHE A 301 0.23 6.66 34.68
N GLN A 302 0.72 5.92 35.68
CA GLN A 302 1.21 6.50 36.94
C GLN A 302 2.47 7.35 36.72
N GLU A 303 3.38 6.91 35.86
CA GLU A 303 4.56 7.68 35.48
C GLU A 303 4.18 8.93 34.70
N LEU A 304 3.21 8.82 33.78
CA LEU A 304 2.68 9.98 33.04
C LEU A 304 2.05 11.02 33.98
N GLN A 305 1.28 10.59 34.99
CA GLN A 305 0.74 11.47 36.03
C GLN A 305 1.86 12.14 36.84
N ASN A 306 2.90 11.40 37.20
CA ASN A 306 4.04 11.95 37.95
C ASN A 306 4.83 12.96 37.11
N MET A 307 5.04 12.70 35.82
CA MET A 307 5.70 13.63 34.90
C MET A 307 4.91 14.95 34.77
N TYR A 308 3.58 14.86 34.73
CA TYR A 308 2.71 16.04 34.65
C TYR A 308 2.66 16.82 35.97
N MET A 309 2.53 16.14 37.10
CA MET A 309 2.31 16.78 38.40
C MET A 309 3.60 17.28 39.06
N PHE A 310 4.74 16.63 38.82
CA PHE A 310 5.96 16.87 39.62
C PHE A 310 7.22 17.23 38.82
N GLU A 311 7.42 16.68 37.62
CA GLU A 311 8.71 16.83 36.92
C GLU A 311 8.78 18.00 35.92
N LYS A 312 7.68 18.71 35.65
CA LYS A 312 7.60 19.75 34.58
C LYS A 312 8.15 19.28 33.22
N SER A 313 8.18 17.97 32.99
CA SER A 313 8.81 17.37 31.81
C SER A 313 7.83 17.18 30.65
N LEU A 314 6.58 17.62 30.82
CA LEU A 314 5.53 17.69 29.81
C LEU A 314 5.19 19.15 29.55
N ASP A 315 5.28 19.56 28.29
CA ASP A 315 4.84 20.87 27.84
C ASP A 315 3.39 20.81 27.35
N ASP A 316 2.77 21.98 27.16
CA ASP A 316 1.39 22.06 26.67
C ASP A 316 1.27 21.65 25.17
N SER A 317 2.39 21.44 24.48
CA SER A 317 2.45 20.91 23.12
C SER A 317 2.73 19.40 23.04
N SER A 318 2.95 18.74 24.18
CA SER A 318 3.26 17.31 24.23
C SER A 318 2.08 16.47 23.75
N GLU A 319 2.36 15.48 22.92
CA GLU A 319 1.38 14.53 22.40
C GLU A 319 1.53 13.17 23.10
N VAL A 320 0.40 12.60 23.54
CA VAL A 320 0.37 11.29 24.21
C VAL A 320 -0.28 10.25 23.31
N TYR A 321 0.46 9.16 23.11
CA TYR A 321 0.07 8.01 22.33
C TYR A 321 -0.16 6.82 23.27
N CYS A 322 -1.07 5.92 22.90
CA CYS A 322 -1.25 4.64 23.58
C CYS A 322 -1.23 3.52 22.56
N GLU A 323 -0.70 2.39 23.01
CA GLU A 323 -0.70 1.15 22.27
C GLU A 323 -2.13 0.60 22.18
N GLN A 324 -2.63 0.41 20.95
CA GLN A 324 -3.90 -0.32 20.80
C GLN A 324 -3.76 -1.75 21.32
N VAL A 325 -4.86 -2.32 21.81
CA VAL A 325 -4.95 -3.69 22.37
C VAL A 325 -4.40 -4.78 21.41
N THR A 326 -4.25 -4.47 20.12
CA THR A 326 -3.68 -5.36 19.10
C THR A 326 -2.15 -5.24 18.93
N GLY A 327 -1.43 -4.41 19.70
CA GLY A 327 0.04 -4.40 19.80
C GLY A 327 0.82 -3.88 18.58
N GLU A 328 0.16 -3.50 17.49
CA GLU A 328 0.86 -3.16 16.23
C GLU A 328 0.84 -1.66 15.87
N LYS A 329 0.03 -0.83 16.52
CA LYS A 329 -0.10 0.60 16.19
C LYS A 329 -0.29 1.48 17.43
N TRP A 330 0.53 2.54 17.49
CA TRP A 330 0.39 3.64 18.44
C TRP A 330 -0.61 4.67 17.89
N VAL A 331 -1.62 5.02 18.69
CA VAL A 331 -2.61 6.03 18.30
C VAL A 331 -2.46 7.22 19.22
N CYS A 332 -2.34 8.43 18.63
CA CYS A 332 -2.39 9.67 19.39
C CYS A 332 -3.77 9.79 20.03
N ILE A 333 -3.82 9.78 21.36
CA ILE A 333 -5.10 9.88 22.07
C ILE A 333 -5.51 11.35 22.16
N ARG A 334 -4.63 12.21 22.71
CA ARG A 334 -4.86 13.65 22.94
C ARG A 334 -3.54 14.39 23.19
N ASP A 335 -3.62 15.72 23.12
CA ASP A 335 -2.64 16.69 23.64
C ASP A 335 -2.81 16.90 25.16
N ILE A 336 -1.70 17.17 25.86
CA ILE A 336 -1.68 17.36 27.33
C ILE A 336 -2.71 18.39 27.85
N PRO A 337 -2.94 19.55 27.21
CA PRO A 337 -3.96 20.51 27.63
C PRO A 337 -5.36 19.89 27.75
N LYS A 338 -5.68 18.90 26.91
CA LYS A 338 -6.97 18.19 26.93
C LYS A 338 -7.01 16.96 27.85
N MET A 339 -5.90 16.66 28.53
CA MET A 339 -5.78 15.56 29.51
C MET A 339 -5.62 16.05 30.96
N LYS A 340 -5.51 17.37 31.19
CA LYS A 340 -5.19 17.96 32.51
C LYS A 340 -6.12 17.48 33.63
N ASP A 341 -7.41 17.33 33.35
CA ASP A 341 -8.39 16.91 34.36
C ASP A 341 -8.25 15.42 34.71
N SER A 342 -7.93 14.57 33.73
CA SER A 342 -7.72 13.13 33.92
C SER A 342 -6.38 12.80 34.58
N LEU A 343 -5.35 13.63 34.36
CA LEU A 343 -4.04 13.46 35.00
C LEU A 343 -4.02 13.95 36.45
N ARG A 344 -4.98 14.80 36.85
CA ARG A 344 -5.14 15.31 38.24
C ARG A 344 -6.02 14.42 39.12
N SER A 345 -6.82 13.52 38.52
CA SER A 345 -7.79 12.60 39.17
C SER A 345 -7.25 11.19 39.34
#